data_AF-A0A0F7RVR5-F1
#
_entry.id   AF-A0A0F7RVR5-F1
#
_cell.length_a   1.000
_cell.length_b   1.000
_cell.length_c   1.000
_cell.angle_alpha   90.00
_cell.angle_beta   90.00
_cell.angle_gamma   90.00
#
_symmetry.space_group_name_H-M   'P 1'
#
loop_
_entity.id
_entity.type
_entity.pdbx_description
1 polymer ?
#
loop_
_entity_poly.entity_id
_entity_poly.type
_entity_poly.pdbx_seq_one_letter_code
_entity_poly.pdbx_strand_id
1 'polypeptide(L)'
;MSAPIRYALPQRPATVAVIGIAAYYFGRENPSFANVFGGTANLDKWFYIIAKVHVAEAAAMFVYTLYRGADLVTSIKYTLTQLVVGFPTFFQFKKLNK
;
A
#
# COMPACT_ATOMS: atom_id res chain seq x y z
N MET A 1 15.49 27.35 3.22
CA MET A 1 15.62 25.90 2.91
C MET A 1 14.33 25.22 3.36
N SER A 2 13.68 24.43 2.52
CA SER A 2 12.56 23.59 2.95
C SER A 2 13.07 22.53 3.94
N ALA A 3 12.25 22.19 4.93
CA ALA A 3 12.61 21.11 5.86
C ALA A 3 12.75 19.78 5.09
N PRO A 4 13.68 18.89 5.50
CA PRO A 4 13.83 17.59 4.85
C PRO A 4 12.53 16.80 4.97
N ILE A 5 12.15 16.11 3.89
CA ILE A 5 10.98 15.24 3.87
C ILE A 5 11.21 14.09 4.85
N ARG A 6 10.31 13.95 5.81
CA ARG A 6 10.36 12.92 6.85
C ARG A 6 9.55 11.70 6.43
N TYR A 7 9.99 10.54 6.88
CA TYR A 7 9.29 9.27 6.71
C TYR A 7 8.83 8.72 8.05
N ALA A 8 7.58 8.24 8.09
CA ALA A 8 7.11 7.36 9.15
C ALA A 8 6.08 6.36 8.60
N LEU A 9 6.20 5.10 9.00
CA LEU A 9 5.28 4.04 8.60
C LEU A 9 3.88 4.30 9.23
N PRO A 10 2.78 4.32 8.44
CA PRO A 10 1.43 4.27 8.97
C PRO A 10 1.14 2.89 9.61
N GLN A 11 1.51 2.73 10.89
CA GLN A 11 1.47 1.43 11.59
C GLN A 11 0.11 0.72 11.51
N ARG A 12 -1.00 1.39 11.85
CA ARG A 12 -2.33 0.76 11.86
C ARG A 12 -2.75 0.29 10.46
N PRO A 13 -2.70 1.14 9.41
CA PRO A 13 -2.93 0.68 8.04
C PRO A 13 -1.98 -0.45 7.59
N ALA A 14 -0.70 -0.40 7.98
CA ALA A 14 0.25 -1.45 7.64
C ALA A 14 -0.12 -2.80 8.27
N THR A 15 -0.58 -2.82 9.52
CA THR A 15 -1.08 -4.04 10.18
C THR A 15 -2.29 -4.62 9.43
N VAL A 16 -3.24 -3.77 9.02
CA VAL A 16 -4.42 -4.21 8.26
C VAL A 16 -4.00 -4.81 6.90
N ALA A 17 -3.06 -4.17 6.20
CA ALA A 17 -2.54 -4.69 4.94
C ALA A 17 -1.90 -6.08 5.10
N VAL A 18 -1.06 -6.27 6.13
CA VAL A 18 -0.43 -7.57 6.43
C VAL A 18 -1.47 -8.64 6.73
N ILE A 19 -2.47 -8.33 7.55
CA ILE A 19 -3.56 -9.26 7.86
C ILE A 19 -4.36 -9.63 6.60
N GLY A 20 -4.67 -8.64 5.75
CA GLY A 20 -5.40 -8.87 4.50
C GLY A 20 -4.63 -9.75 3.52
N ILE A 21 -3.31 -9.51 3.36
CA ILE A 21 -2.43 -10.33 2.53
C ILE A 21 -2.37 -11.77 3.07
N ALA A 22 -2.20 -11.94 4.38
CA ALA A 22 -2.20 -13.26 5.00
C ALA A 22 -3.55 -13.97 4.81
N ALA A 23 -4.67 -13.27 5.01
CA ALA A 23 -6.01 -13.82 4.82
C ALA A 23 -6.24 -14.27 3.37
N TYR A 24 -5.77 -13.50 2.38
CA TYR A 24 -5.78 -13.93 0.98
C TYR A 24 -4.92 -15.20 0.78
N TYR A 25 -3.67 -15.18 1.27
CA TYR A 25 -2.71 -16.26 1.05
C TYR A 25 -3.14 -17.59 1.67
N PHE A 26 -3.66 -17.58 2.89
CA PHE A 26 -4.13 -18.80 3.57
C PHE A 26 -5.59 -19.13 3.25
N GLY A 27 -6.41 -18.10 3.00
CA GLY A 27 -7.84 -18.26 2.75
C GLY A 27 -8.17 -18.81 1.37
N ARG A 28 -7.29 -18.64 0.37
CA ARG A 28 -7.49 -19.22 -0.98
C ARG A 28 -7.59 -20.76 -0.97
N GLU A 29 -6.96 -21.42 0.00
CA GLU A 29 -6.98 -22.88 0.14
C GLU A 29 -8.16 -23.38 0.98
N ASN A 30 -8.89 -22.46 1.63
CA ASN A 30 -10.06 -22.77 2.43
C ASN A 30 -11.35 -22.49 1.61
N PRO A 31 -12.10 -23.53 1.20
CA PRO A 31 -13.30 -23.35 0.39
C PRO A 31 -14.38 -22.48 1.06
N SER A 32 -14.54 -22.60 2.38
CA SER A 32 -15.52 -21.81 3.14
C SER A 32 -15.18 -20.32 3.09
N PHE A 33 -13.90 -19.96 3.18
CA PHE A 33 -13.45 -18.58 3.06
C PHE A 33 -13.57 -18.08 1.62
N ALA A 34 -13.06 -18.83 0.65
CA ALA A 34 -13.13 -18.46 -0.76
C ALA A 34 -14.58 -18.25 -1.25
N ASN A 35 -15.53 -19.02 -0.74
CA ASN A 35 -16.96 -18.88 -1.07
C ASN A 35 -17.57 -17.56 -0.59
N VAL A 36 -17.06 -16.93 0.48
CA VAL A 36 -17.47 -15.57 0.89
C VAL A 36 -17.22 -14.55 -0.21
N PHE A 37 -16.20 -14.79 -1.05
CA PHE A 37 -15.85 -13.94 -2.18
C PHE A 37 -16.39 -14.48 -3.52
N GLY A 38 -17.30 -15.46 -3.50
CA GLY A 38 -17.84 -16.07 -4.71
C GLY A 38 -16.89 -17.06 -5.39
N GLY A 39 -16.00 -17.69 -4.62
CA GLY A 39 -15.03 -18.69 -5.07
C GLY A 39 -13.61 -18.13 -5.24
N THR A 40 -12.64 -19.04 -5.37
CA THR A 40 -11.20 -18.71 -5.48
C THR A 40 -10.90 -17.80 -6.68
N ALA A 41 -11.53 -18.04 -7.83
CA ALA A 41 -11.35 -17.23 -9.03
C ALA A 41 -11.76 -15.75 -8.83
N ASN A 42 -12.84 -15.50 -8.09
CA ASN A 42 -13.25 -14.12 -7.79
C ASN A 42 -12.35 -13.47 -6.74
N LEU A 43 -11.89 -14.23 -5.74
CA LEU A 43 -10.92 -13.78 -4.75
C LEU A 43 -9.59 -13.36 -5.42
N ASP A 44 -9.07 -14.17 -6.35
CA ASP A 44 -7.86 -13.86 -7.12
C ASP A 44 -8.06 -12.61 -8.00
N LYS A 45 -9.23 -12.46 -8.61
CA LYS A 45 -9.58 -11.27 -9.40
C LYS A 45 -9.58 -9.99 -8.55
N TRP A 46 -10.17 -10.03 -7.35
CA TRP A 46 -10.15 -8.90 -6.43
C TRP A 46 -8.73 -8.53 -6.02
N PHE A 47 -7.94 -9.52 -5.61
CA PHE A 47 -6.54 -9.29 -5.26
C PHE A 47 -5.76 -8.67 -6.42
N TYR A 48 -5.93 -9.16 -7.64
CA TYR A 48 -5.26 -8.64 -8.82
C TYR A 48 -5.65 -7.17 -9.12
N ILE A 49 -6.93 -6.81 -8.97
CA ILE A 49 -7.39 -5.42 -9.12
C ILE A 49 -6.76 -4.52 -8.06
N ILE A 50 -6.78 -4.94 -6.79
CA ILE A 50 -6.18 -4.18 -5.68
C ILE A 50 -4.68 -3.99 -5.93
N ALA A 51 -3.96 -5.05 -6.30
CA ALA A 51 -2.54 -4.97 -6.60
C ALA A 51 -2.23 -3.97 -7.74
N LYS A 52 -3.04 -3.97 -8.81
CA LYS A 52 -2.89 -3.00 -9.90
C LYS A 52 -3.08 -1.55 -9.45
N VAL A 53 -4.09 -1.29 -8.63
CA VAL A 53 -4.34 0.05 -8.07
C VAL A 53 -3.14 0.48 -7.22
N HIS A 54 -2.65 -0.40 -6.36
CA HIS A 54 -1.49 -0.12 -5.50
C HIS A 54 -0.22 0.16 -6.29
N VAL A 55 0.02 -0.53 -7.42
CA VAL A 55 1.15 -0.23 -8.30
C VAL A 55 1.04 1.18 -8.89
N ALA A 56 -0.15 1.58 -9.38
CA ALA A 56 -0.38 2.91 -9.91
C ALA A 56 -0.20 3.99 -8.83
N GLU A 57 -0.74 3.76 -7.63
CA GLU A 57 -0.57 4.64 -6.48
C GLU A 57 0.91 4.76 -6.05
N ALA A 58 1.64 3.66 -6.00
CA ALA A 58 3.06 3.65 -5.64
C ALA A 58 3.91 4.44 -6.64
N ALA A 59 3.63 4.29 -7.94
CA ALA A 59 4.28 5.09 -8.98
C ALA A 59 3.98 6.59 -8.81
N ALA A 60 2.72 6.95 -8.56
CA ALA A 60 2.33 8.34 -8.29
C ALA A 60 3.02 8.88 -7.03
N MET A 61 3.10 8.07 -5.97
CA MET A 61 3.78 8.44 -4.73
C MET A 61 5.27 8.67 -4.93
N PHE A 62 5.95 7.82 -5.71
CA PHE A 62 7.37 7.97 -6.04
C PHE A 62 7.65 9.31 -6.73
N VAL A 63 6.87 9.62 -7.78
CA VAL A 63 6.99 10.89 -8.52
C VAL A 63 6.69 12.07 -7.60
N TYR A 64 5.65 11.95 -6.77
CA TYR A 64 5.25 13.01 -5.86
C TYR A 64 6.30 13.31 -4.78
N THR A 65 6.93 12.29 -4.18
CA THR A 65 7.97 12.51 -3.17
C THR A 65 9.21 13.14 -3.77
N LEU A 66 9.62 12.73 -4.98
CA LEU A 66 10.73 13.35 -5.71
C LEU A 66 10.42 14.81 -6.05
N TYR A 67 9.21 15.09 -6.57
CA TYR A 67 8.76 16.45 -6.85
C TYR A 67 8.77 17.35 -5.60
N ARG A 68 8.46 16.79 -4.42
CA ARG A 68 8.51 17.49 -3.13
C ARG A 68 9.94 17.67 -2.57
N GLY A 69 10.97 17.18 -3.27
CA GLY A 69 12.37 17.30 -2.87
C GLY A 69 12.83 16.26 -1.85
N ALA A 70 12.15 15.11 -1.74
CA ALA A 70 12.65 13.99 -0.96
C ALA A 70 13.90 13.39 -1.62
N ASP A 71 14.85 12.92 -0.80
CA ASP A 71 15.96 12.11 -1.31
C ASP A 71 15.46 10.76 -1.85
N LEU A 72 16.31 10.05 -2.60
CA LEU A 72 15.96 8.79 -3.24
C LEU A 72 15.58 7.70 -2.23
N VAL A 73 16.26 7.64 -1.08
CA VAL A 73 15.98 6.62 -0.05
C VAL A 73 14.60 6.86 0.56
N THR A 74 14.28 8.12 0.89
CA THR A 74 12.95 8.49 1.41
C THR A 74 11.85 8.26 0.37
N SER A 75 12.12 8.56 -0.90
CA SER A 75 11.17 8.30 -1.98
C SER A 75 10.87 6.80 -2.13
N ILE A 76 11.91 5.95 -2.14
CA ILE A 76 11.74 4.49 -2.19
C ILE A 76 10.96 3.98 -0.99
N LYS A 77 11.24 4.47 0.23
CA LYS A 77 10.49 4.08 1.43
C LYS A 77 8.99 4.37 1.28
N TYR A 78 8.63 5.56 0.81
CA TYR A 78 7.24 5.92 0.58
C TYR A 78 6.60 5.10 -0.54
N THR A 79 7.31 4.83 -1.64
CA THR A 79 6.83 3.99 -2.74
C THR A 79 6.52 2.56 -2.28
N LEU A 80 7.46 1.92 -1.59
CA LEU A 80 7.26 0.56 -1.09
C LEU A 80 6.13 0.50 -0.05
N THR A 81 6.04 1.52 0.80
CA THR A 81 4.95 1.59 1.78
C THR A 81 3.60 1.80 1.10
N GLN A 82 3.53 2.68 0.10
CA GLN A 82 2.31 2.89 -0.70
C GLN A 82 1.91 1.62 -1.45
N LEU A 83 2.86 0.86 -1.97
CA LEU A 83 2.58 -0.41 -2.66
C LEU A 83 1.91 -1.44 -1.74
N VAL A 84 2.33 -1.51 -0.47
CA VAL A 84 1.77 -2.47 0.49
C VAL A 84 0.50 -1.94 1.15
N VAL A 85 0.53 -0.69 1.58
CA VAL A 85 -0.49 -0.09 2.47
C VAL A 85 -1.55 0.70 1.69
N GLY A 86 -1.23 1.15 0.49
CA GLY A 86 -2.09 1.97 -0.36
C GLY A 86 -2.21 3.42 0.12
N PHE A 87 -3.30 4.06 -0.30
CA PHE A 87 -3.63 5.47 -0.09
C PHE A 87 -3.46 6.04 1.33
N PRO A 88 -3.65 5.28 2.43
CA PRO A 88 -3.34 5.78 3.78
C PRO A 88 -1.91 6.31 3.96
N THR A 89 -0.95 5.80 3.19
CA THR A 89 0.44 6.26 3.18
C THR A 89 0.57 7.72 2.74
N PHE A 90 -0.20 8.13 1.72
CA PHE A 90 -0.24 9.52 1.25
C PHE A 90 -0.77 10.49 2.32
N PHE A 91 -1.81 10.10 3.07
CA PHE A 91 -2.31 10.93 4.17
C PHE A 91 -1.28 11.10 5.29
N GLN A 92 -0.56 10.03 5.63
CA GLN A 92 0.51 10.06 6.60
C GLN A 92 1.64 10.98 6.11
N PHE A 93 2.05 10.88 4.84
CA PHE A 93 3.01 11.80 4.22
C PHE A 93 2.56 13.25 4.36
N LYS A 94 1.33 13.59 3.94
CA LYS A 94 0.83 14.97 4.00
C LYS A 94 0.75 15.49 5.42
N LYS A 95 0.41 14.64 6.39
CA LYS A 95 0.36 15.02 7.81
C LYS A 95 1.75 15.34 8.36
N LEU A 96 2.77 14.57 7.97
CA LEU A 96 4.15 14.73 8.43
C LEU A 96 4.90 15.88 7.76
N ASN A 97 4.58 16.17 6.49
CA ASN A 97 5.38 17.04 5.62
C ASN A 97 4.59 18.25 5.09
N LYS A 98 3.73 18.82 5.94
CA LYS A 98 3.00 20.06 5.64
C LYS A 98 3.96 21.22 5.41
#